data_AF-M0KAN2-F1
#
_entry.id   AF-M0KAN2-F1
#
_cell.length_a   1.000
_cell.length_b   1.000
_cell.length_c   1.000
_cell.angle_alpha   90.00
_cell.angle_beta   90.00
_cell.angle_gamma   90.00
#
_symmetry.space_group_name_H-M   'P 1'
#
loop_
_entity.id
_entity.type
_entity.pdbx_description
1 polymer ?
#
loop_
_entity_poly.entity_id
_entity_poly.type
_entity_poly.pdbx_seq_one_letter_code
_entity_poly.pdbx_strand_id
1 'polypeptide(L)'
;MTDTPTHPAGLLTDTEADLLADPDTDLSDHPDVQDRIRTRLTKTLHDCTVLYPTLPTADIDAVFNPADDAEQSAVRAATQDCLALLTLGMLRSDDLLETRLHDAVQHAGLSDGEEIDVTVELRRGPLPTLEQFAADVAGHGVTDRAFPLFEHFIGDPDADLDILADIAEDLNFNFDVDADEHNAHRAQVAALERAPQTVITGVRAVTDTDETERDP
;
A
#
# COMPACT_ATOMS: atom_id res chain seq x y z
N MET A 1 -27.06 3.46 21.57
CA MET A 1 -25.63 3.82 21.52
C MET A 1 -24.87 2.55 21.80
N THR A 2 -24.43 1.88 20.74
CA THR A 2 -23.61 0.68 20.81
C THR A 2 -22.18 1.13 21.04
N ASP A 3 -21.58 0.71 22.15
CA ASP A 3 -20.13 0.82 22.39
C ASP A 3 -19.43 0.03 21.29
N THR A 4 -18.77 0.73 20.37
CA THR A 4 -17.77 0.10 19.50
C THR A 4 -16.59 -0.29 20.39
N PRO A 5 -16.18 -1.57 20.43
CA PRO A 5 -15.04 -1.98 21.25
C PRO A 5 -13.81 -1.20 20.80
N THR A 6 -13.27 -0.39 21.71
CA THR A 6 -12.06 0.40 21.48
C THR A 6 -10.91 -0.59 21.35
N HIS A 7 -10.43 -0.80 20.13
CA HIS A 7 -9.25 -1.63 19.90
C HIS A 7 -8.07 -0.99 20.66
N PRO A 8 -7.25 -1.75 21.43
CA PRO A 8 -6.04 -1.18 22.00
C PRO A 8 -5.17 -0.63 20.86
N ALA A 9 -4.79 0.65 20.94
CA ALA A 9 -4.13 1.32 19.83
C ALA A 9 -2.80 0.64 19.49
N GLY A 10 -2.67 0.19 18.23
CA GLY A 10 -1.41 -0.24 17.64
C GLY A 10 -0.61 0.99 17.18
N LEU A 11 -0.20 1.00 15.91
CA LEU A 11 0.44 2.15 15.29
C LEU A 11 -0.49 3.39 15.25
N LEU A 12 -1.73 3.18 14.82
CA LEU A 12 -2.76 4.20 14.69
C LEU A 12 -3.85 3.99 15.74
N THR A 13 -4.53 5.07 16.14
CA THR A 13 -5.84 4.96 16.79
C THR A 13 -6.93 4.90 15.73
N ASP A 14 -8.12 4.40 16.08
CA ASP A 14 -9.28 4.37 15.17
C ASP A 14 -9.58 5.76 14.59
N THR A 15 -9.57 6.80 15.42
CA THR A 15 -9.78 8.19 14.98
C THR A 15 -8.73 8.68 13.99
N GLU A 16 -7.47 8.24 14.13
CA GLU A 16 -6.41 8.63 13.21
C GLU A 16 -6.47 7.83 11.91
N ALA A 17 -6.90 6.57 11.96
CA ALA A 17 -7.19 5.77 10.78
C ALA A 17 -8.36 6.37 9.98
N ASP A 18 -9.46 6.74 10.65
CA ASP A 18 -10.61 7.40 10.04
C ASP A 18 -10.21 8.72 9.36
N LEU A 19 -9.39 9.53 10.05
CA LEU A 19 -8.89 10.81 9.54
C LEU A 19 -7.98 10.62 8.31
N LEU A 20 -7.15 9.58 8.28
CA LEU A 20 -6.28 9.28 7.12
C LEU A 20 -7.05 8.69 5.94
N ALA A 21 -8.15 7.97 6.21
CA ALA A 21 -8.96 7.33 5.18
C ALA A 21 -9.95 8.30 4.51
N ASP A 22 -10.23 9.45 5.14
CA ASP A 22 -11.12 10.48 4.59
C ASP A 22 -10.41 11.30 3.49
N PRO A 23 -10.84 11.17 2.22
CA PRO A 23 -10.22 11.86 1.10
C PRO A 23 -10.48 13.37 1.09
N ASP A 24 -11.47 13.85 1.85
CA ASP A 24 -11.77 15.28 1.98
C ASP A 24 -10.91 15.94 3.08
N THR A 25 -10.16 15.15 3.87
CA THR A 25 -9.30 15.66 4.93
C THR A 25 -7.99 16.22 4.36
N ASP A 26 -7.76 17.53 4.54
CA ASP A 26 -6.45 18.13 4.33
C ASP A 26 -5.56 17.87 5.56
N LEU A 27 -4.63 16.92 5.43
CA LEU A 27 -3.71 16.58 6.52
C LEU A 27 -2.84 17.75 6.97
N SER A 28 -2.61 18.77 6.12
CA SER A 28 -1.81 19.94 6.49
C SER A 28 -2.43 20.77 7.63
N ASP A 29 -3.75 20.64 7.84
CA ASP A 29 -4.47 21.23 8.97
C ASP A 29 -4.29 20.43 10.29
N HIS A 30 -3.63 19.26 10.22
CA HIS A 30 -3.45 18.35 11.35
C HIS A 30 -1.97 18.01 11.64
N PRO A 31 -1.07 19.00 11.79
CA PRO A 31 0.37 18.75 11.96
C PRO A 31 0.69 17.90 13.21
N ASP A 32 -0.04 18.11 14.30
CA ASP A 32 0.14 17.34 15.54
C ASP A 32 -0.22 15.85 15.35
N VAL A 33 -1.20 15.55 14.50
CA VAL A 33 -1.58 14.16 14.17
C VAL A 33 -0.47 13.52 13.35
N GLN A 34 0.01 14.22 12.32
CA GLN A 34 1.12 13.75 11.50
C GLN A 34 2.39 13.46 12.32
N ASP A 35 2.76 14.36 13.22
CA ASP A 35 3.95 14.21 14.07
C ASP A 35 3.84 13.01 15.01
N ARG A 36 2.66 12.77 15.59
CA ARG A 36 2.40 11.59 16.42
C ARG A 36 2.46 10.30 15.61
N ILE A 37 1.88 10.28 14.42
CA ILE A 37 1.91 9.11 13.52
C ILE A 37 3.34 8.82 13.10
N ARG A 38 4.09 9.83 12.65
CA ARG A 38 5.52 9.70 12.28
C ARG A 38 6.35 9.18 13.45
N THR A 39 6.13 9.71 14.65
CA THR A 39 6.84 9.27 15.86
C THR A 39 6.54 7.82 16.20
N ARG A 40 5.27 7.40 16.14
CA ARG A 40 4.90 6.00 16.41
C ARG A 40 5.42 5.07 15.32
N LEU A 41 5.34 5.46 14.05
CA LEU A 41 5.89 4.66 12.95
C LEU A 41 7.39 4.41 13.14
N THR A 42 8.17 5.45 13.44
CA THR A 42 9.60 5.30 13.76
C THR A 42 9.85 4.35 14.93
N LYS A 43 9.02 4.42 15.99
CA LYS A 43 9.13 3.51 17.14
C LYS A 43 8.74 2.08 16.78
N THR A 44 7.66 1.88 16.04
CA THR A 44 7.23 0.57 15.56
C THR A 44 8.30 -0.08 14.68
N LEU A 45 8.93 0.68 13.78
CA LEU A 45 10.06 0.19 12.99
C LEU A 45 11.24 -0.23 13.87
N HIS A 46 11.52 0.53 14.93
CA HIS A 46 12.53 0.13 15.92
C HIS A 46 12.12 -1.15 16.66
N ASP A 47 10.87 -1.28 17.07
CA ASP A 47 10.36 -2.48 17.74
C ASP A 47 10.51 -3.72 16.84
N CYS A 48 10.30 -3.60 15.53
CA CYS A 48 10.57 -4.69 14.58
C CYS A 48 12.02 -5.18 14.64
N THR A 49 13.00 -4.30 14.87
CA THR A 49 14.43 -4.69 15.03
C THR A 49 14.69 -5.51 16.29
N VAL A 50 13.81 -5.41 17.29
CA VAL A 50 13.86 -6.21 18.52
C VAL A 50 13.05 -7.49 18.35
N LEU A 51 11.84 -7.40 17.81
CA LEU A 51 10.92 -8.53 17.65
C LEU A 51 11.47 -9.58 16.69
N TYR A 52 11.98 -9.18 15.52
CA TYR A 52 12.50 -10.13 14.52
C TYR A 52 13.49 -11.16 15.09
N PRO A 53 14.56 -10.76 15.83
CA PRO A 53 15.51 -11.73 16.36
C PRO A 53 15.11 -12.35 17.71
N THR A 54 14.06 -11.89 18.39
CA THR A 54 13.77 -12.31 19.78
C THR A 54 12.40 -12.90 20.02
N LEU A 55 11.44 -12.69 19.12
CA LEU A 55 10.09 -13.20 19.29
C LEU A 55 10.10 -14.73 19.11
N PRO A 56 9.55 -15.52 20.05
CA PRO A 56 9.49 -16.97 19.91
C PRO A 56 8.68 -17.39 18.68
N THR A 57 9.09 -18.49 18.01
CA THR A 57 8.38 -19.03 16.84
C THR A 57 6.90 -19.29 17.11
N ALA A 58 6.54 -19.81 18.29
CA ALA A 58 5.14 -20.05 18.65
C ALA A 58 4.29 -18.76 18.69
N ASP A 59 4.89 -17.63 19.05
CA ASP A 59 4.20 -16.34 19.06
C ASP A 59 4.12 -15.75 17.64
N ILE A 60 5.14 -15.98 16.80
CA ILE A 60 5.09 -15.67 15.36
C ILE A 60 3.95 -16.47 14.71
N ASP A 61 3.87 -17.78 14.94
CA ASP A 61 2.81 -18.64 14.42
C ASP A 61 1.42 -18.20 14.87
N ALA A 62 1.27 -17.80 16.13
CA ALA A 62 0.00 -17.33 16.67
C ALA A 62 -0.52 -16.06 15.95
N VAL A 63 0.38 -15.20 15.49
CA VAL A 63 0.04 -13.96 14.75
C VAL A 63 -0.18 -14.24 13.27
N PHE A 64 0.72 -14.99 12.62
CA PHE A 64 0.71 -15.18 11.18
C PHE A 64 -0.11 -16.38 10.70
N ASN A 65 -0.52 -17.26 11.61
CA ASN A 65 -1.36 -18.42 11.33
C ASN A 65 -2.51 -18.55 12.34
N PRO A 66 -3.41 -17.55 12.42
CA PRO A 66 -4.60 -17.64 13.26
C PRO A 66 -5.53 -18.76 12.79
N ALA A 67 -6.33 -19.30 13.71
CA ALA A 67 -7.22 -20.41 13.41
C ALA A 67 -8.48 -20.00 12.60
N ASP A 68 -8.80 -18.70 12.60
CA ASP A 68 -9.93 -18.15 11.87
C ASP A 68 -9.48 -17.69 10.47
N ASP A 69 -10.18 -18.15 9.44
CA ASP A 69 -9.83 -17.88 8.04
C ASP A 69 -9.96 -16.39 7.68
N ALA A 70 -10.92 -15.67 8.29
CA ALA A 70 -11.09 -14.24 8.05
C ALA A 70 -9.96 -13.43 8.71
N GLU A 71 -9.57 -13.81 9.93
CA GLU A 71 -8.40 -13.24 10.62
C GLU A 71 -7.10 -13.52 9.84
N GLN A 72 -6.94 -14.74 9.32
CA GLN A 72 -5.77 -15.10 8.50
C GLN A 72 -5.70 -14.24 7.23
N SER A 73 -6.85 -14.01 6.59
CA SER A 73 -6.94 -13.18 5.39
C SER A 73 -6.59 -11.71 5.70
N ALA A 74 -7.07 -11.18 6.82
CA ALA A 74 -6.75 -9.83 7.29
C ALA A 74 -5.25 -9.67 7.59
N VAL A 75 -4.62 -10.65 8.26
CA VAL A 75 -3.18 -10.62 8.55
C VAL A 75 -2.34 -10.64 7.27
N ARG A 76 -2.72 -11.46 6.28
CA ARG A 76 -2.03 -11.51 4.98
C ARG A 76 -2.12 -10.18 4.24
N ALA A 77 -3.31 -9.56 4.20
CA ALA A 77 -3.50 -8.25 3.58
C ALA A 77 -2.67 -7.17 4.28
N ALA A 78 -2.75 -7.09 5.61
CA ALA A 78 -1.97 -6.14 6.40
C ALA A 78 -0.46 -6.33 6.21
N THR A 79 0.02 -7.58 6.11
CA THR A 79 1.44 -7.87 5.84
C THR A 79 1.85 -7.35 4.46
N GLN A 80 1.02 -7.54 3.44
CA GLN A 80 1.26 -7.04 2.09
C GLN A 80 1.33 -5.49 2.08
N ASP A 81 0.41 -4.82 2.76
CA ASP A 81 0.37 -3.36 2.81
C ASP A 81 1.53 -2.77 3.62
N CYS A 82 1.93 -3.43 4.71
CA CYS A 82 3.15 -3.09 5.43
C CYS A 82 4.39 -3.21 4.52
N LEU A 83 4.51 -4.29 3.75
CA LEU A 83 5.63 -4.45 2.80
C LEU A 83 5.62 -3.36 1.72
N ALA A 84 4.44 -2.98 1.20
CA ALA A 84 4.29 -1.90 0.24
C ALA A 84 4.71 -0.55 0.85
N LEU A 85 4.27 -0.24 2.08
CA LEU A 85 4.65 0.97 2.81
C LEU A 85 6.17 1.06 3.03
N LEU A 86 6.80 -0.03 3.48
CA LEU A 86 8.25 -0.09 3.69
C LEU A 86 9.01 0.07 2.38
N THR A 87 8.54 -0.57 1.31
CA THR A 87 9.10 -0.44 -0.04
C THR A 87 9.00 0.99 -0.55
N LEU A 88 7.84 1.63 -0.39
CA LEU A 88 7.66 3.04 -0.73
C LEU A 88 8.61 3.93 0.09
N GLY A 89 8.74 3.69 1.39
CA GLY A 89 9.69 4.40 2.23
C GLY A 89 11.12 4.34 1.69
N MET A 90 11.59 3.14 1.34
CA MET A 90 12.93 2.93 0.74
C MET A 90 13.10 3.61 -0.62
N LEU A 91 12.08 3.55 -1.49
CA LEU A 91 12.09 4.24 -2.78
C LEU A 91 12.17 5.76 -2.62
N ARG A 92 11.52 6.31 -1.60
CA ARG A 92 11.47 7.76 -1.35
C ARG A 92 12.72 8.29 -0.65
N SER A 93 13.48 7.41 -0.01
CA SER A 93 14.76 7.74 0.65
C SER A 93 15.99 7.38 -0.19
N ASP A 94 15.81 7.00 -1.45
CA ASP A 94 16.88 6.52 -2.34
C ASP A 94 17.74 5.38 -1.72
N ASP A 95 17.11 4.49 -0.94
CA ASP A 95 17.80 3.33 -0.36
C ASP A 95 18.00 2.22 -1.41
N LEU A 96 18.88 1.25 -1.11
CA LEU A 96 19.20 0.09 -1.94
C LEU A 96 18.12 -0.99 -1.81
N LEU A 97 16.92 -0.72 -2.34
CA LEU A 97 15.74 -1.58 -2.24
C LEU A 97 16.04 -3.05 -2.59
N GLU A 98 16.66 -3.29 -3.74
CA GLU A 98 17.03 -4.63 -4.24
C GLU A 98 17.83 -5.41 -3.19
N THR A 99 18.87 -4.79 -2.62
CA THR A 99 19.73 -5.39 -1.60
C THR A 99 18.99 -5.60 -0.29
N ARG A 100 18.18 -4.62 0.15
CA ARG A 100 17.41 -4.72 1.40
C ARG A 100 16.40 -5.87 1.35
N LEU A 101 15.68 -6.01 0.24
CA LEU A 101 14.72 -7.10 0.07
C LEU A 101 15.42 -8.46 -0.03
N HIS A 102 16.50 -8.53 -0.80
CA HIS A 102 17.31 -9.74 -0.91
C HIS A 102 17.77 -10.23 0.48
N ASP A 103 18.42 -9.36 1.25
CA ASP A 103 18.96 -9.71 2.55
C ASP A 103 17.86 -10.01 3.57
N ALA A 104 16.73 -9.29 3.53
CA ALA A 104 15.60 -9.53 4.43
C ALA A 104 15.00 -10.93 4.23
N VAL A 105 14.74 -11.33 2.98
CA VAL A 105 14.19 -12.65 2.66
C VAL A 105 15.20 -13.75 2.99
N GLN A 106 16.48 -13.55 2.67
CA GLN A 106 17.52 -14.51 2.98
C GLN A 106 17.69 -14.72 4.48
N HIS A 107 17.73 -13.64 5.27
CA HIS A 107 17.82 -13.74 6.73
C HIS A 107 16.58 -14.41 7.34
N ALA A 108 15.38 -14.09 6.85
CA ALA A 108 14.15 -14.73 7.32
C ALA A 108 14.17 -16.24 7.07
N GLY A 109 14.60 -16.68 5.88
CA GLY A 109 14.78 -18.11 5.58
C GLY A 109 15.75 -18.81 6.52
N LEU A 110 16.93 -18.21 6.74
CA LEU A 110 17.92 -18.77 7.66
C LEU A 110 17.39 -18.86 9.10
N SER A 111 16.59 -17.88 9.53
CA SER A 111 15.92 -17.89 10.83
C SER A 111 14.85 -18.97 10.95
N ASP A 112 14.19 -19.32 9.85
CA ASP A 112 13.23 -20.44 9.78
C ASP A 112 13.93 -21.82 9.62
N GLY A 113 15.26 -21.82 9.44
CA GLY A 113 16.05 -23.03 9.23
C GLY A 113 16.12 -23.49 7.79
N GLU A 114 15.73 -22.63 6.84
CA GLU A 114 15.78 -22.88 5.41
C GLU A 114 16.94 -22.11 4.75
N GLU A 115 17.61 -22.75 3.78
CA GLU A 115 18.52 -22.05 2.87
C GLU A 115 17.70 -21.60 1.65
N ILE A 116 17.43 -20.30 1.56
CA ILE A 116 16.66 -19.71 0.46
C ILE A 116 17.62 -18.99 -0.49
N ASP A 117 17.56 -19.37 -1.77
CA ASP A 117 18.19 -18.61 -2.86
C ASP A 117 17.23 -17.50 -3.31
N VAL A 118 17.67 -16.24 -3.27
CA VAL A 118 16.81 -15.08 -3.50
C VAL A 118 17.28 -14.33 -4.73
N THR A 119 16.41 -14.16 -5.72
CA THR A 119 16.65 -13.29 -6.88
C THR A 119 15.61 -12.18 -6.90
N VAL A 120 16.07 -10.93 -6.84
CA VAL A 120 15.20 -9.74 -6.92
C VAL A 120 15.55 -8.98 -8.20
N GLU A 121 14.57 -8.85 -9.11
CA GLU A 121 14.69 -8.05 -10.34
C GLU A 121 13.64 -6.94 -10.32
N LEU A 122 14.07 -5.67 -10.23
CA LEU A 122 13.19 -4.52 -10.39
C LEU A 122 13.32 -3.92 -11.78
N ARG A 123 12.20 -3.91 -12.51
CA ARG A 123 12.07 -3.22 -13.79
C ARG A 123 11.45 -1.85 -13.57
N ARG A 124 12.28 -0.81 -13.59
CA ARG A 124 11.84 0.57 -13.39
C ARG A 124 11.45 1.21 -14.73
N GLY A 125 10.35 1.93 -14.73
CA GLY A 125 9.85 2.71 -15.86
C GLY A 125 8.89 3.78 -15.34
N PRO A 126 8.51 4.76 -16.17
CA PRO A 126 7.44 5.67 -15.81
C PRO A 126 6.15 4.86 -15.58
N LEU A 127 5.31 5.33 -14.67
CA LEU A 127 3.94 4.87 -14.59
C LEU A 127 3.29 5.08 -15.98
N PRO A 128 2.67 4.06 -16.60
CA PRO A 128 1.99 4.24 -17.88
C PRO A 128 0.81 5.20 -17.73
N THR A 129 0.32 5.77 -18.83
CA THR A 129 -1.00 6.40 -18.82
C THR A 129 -2.10 5.32 -18.87
N LEU A 130 -3.34 5.69 -18.53
CA LEU A 130 -4.47 4.77 -18.59
C LEU A 130 -4.67 4.20 -20.00
N GLU A 131 -4.49 5.01 -21.04
CA GLU A 131 -4.59 4.56 -22.44
C GLU A 131 -3.47 3.61 -22.84
N GLN A 132 -2.25 3.85 -22.34
CA GLN A 132 -1.12 2.96 -22.57
C GLN A 132 -1.34 1.61 -21.88
N PHE A 133 -1.90 1.62 -20.68
CA PHE A 133 -2.27 0.42 -19.96
C PHE A 133 -3.38 -0.37 -20.68
N ALA A 134 -4.45 0.29 -21.11
CA ALA A 134 -5.51 -0.32 -21.91
C ALA A 134 -4.97 -0.98 -23.20
N ALA A 135 -4.11 -0.25 -23.93
CA ALA A 135 -3.48 -0.77 -25.14
C ALA A 135 -2.57 -1.97 -24.88
N ASP A 136 -1.89 -2.00 -23.72
CA ASP A 136 -1.04 -3.11 -23.32
C ASP A 136 -1.86 -4.37 -23.01
N VAL A 137 -2.97 -4.23 -22.27
CA VAL A 137 -3.90 -5.32 -21.96
C VAL A 137 -4.51 -5.89 -23.25
N ALA A 138 -5.02 -5.03 -24.13
CA ALA A 138 -5.61 -5.46 -25.41
C ALA A 138 -4.58 -6.10 -26.36
N GLY A 139 -3.33 -5.62 -26.35
CA GLY A 139 -2.27 -6.06 -27.27
C GLY A 139 -1.51 -7.31 -26.83
N HIS A 140 -1.25 -7.45 -25.52
CA HIS A 140 -0.41 -8.50 -24.94
C HIS A 140 -1.16 -9.44 -23.99
N GLY A 141 -2.45 -9.17 -23.73
CA GLY A 141 -3.25 -9.88 -22.76
C GLY A 141 -2.94 -9.49 -21.32
N VAL A 142 -3.57 -10.20 -20.38
CA VAL A 142 -3.40 -9.96 -18.94
C VAL A 142 -1.99 -10.37 -18.50
N THR A 143 -1.19 -9.38 -18.12
CA THR A 143 0.13 -9.59 -17.52
C THR A 143 0.05 -9.54 -16.00
N ASP A 144 1.08 -10.02 -15.30
CA ASP A 144 1.18 -9.94 -13.82
C ASP A 144 1.11 -8.50 -13.28
N ARG A 145 1.34 -7.50 -14.14
CA ARG A 145 1.28 -6.06 -13.79
C ARG A 145 -0.10 -5.46 -13.96
N ALA A 146 -1.01 -6.15 -14.68
CA ALA A 146 -2.29 -5.57 -15.05
C ALA A 146 -3.15 -5.29 -13.82
N PHE A 147 -3.14 -6.20 -12.85
CA PHE A 147 -3.90 -6.03 -11.62
C PHE A 147 -3.44 -4.85 -10.75
N PRO A 148 -2.15 -4.71 -10.38
CA PRO A 148 -1.69 -3.54 -9.64
C PRO A 148 -1.94 -2.21 -10.37
N LEU A 149 -1.81 -2.18 -11.70
CA LEU A 149 -2.09 -0.99 -12.49
C LEU A 149 -3.59 -0.66 -12.52
N PHE A 150 -4.44 -1.68 -12.62
CA PHE A 150 -5.89 -1.49 -12.56
C PHE A 150 -6.35 -1.00 -11.18
N GLU A 151 -5.85 -1.59 -10.08
CA GLU A 151 -6.10 -1.09 -8.72
C GLU A 151 -5.63 0.37 -8.56
N HIS A 152 -4.50 0.74 -9.17
CA HIS A 152 -3.99 2.10 -9.19
C HIS A 152 -4.96 3.08 -9.87
N PHE A 153 -5.40 2.76 -11.09
CA PHE A 153 -6.26 3.68 -11.86
C PHE A 153 -7.70 3.76 -11.35
N ILE A 154 -8.24 2.71 -10.71
CA ILE A 154 -9.54 2.80 -10.00
C ILE A 154 -9.49 3.86 -8.90
N GLY A 155 -8.34 4.02 -8.24
CA GLY A 155 -8.16 5.01 -7.18
C GLY A 155 -7.94 6.44 -7.70
N ASP A 156 -7.74 6.64 -9.00
CA ASP A 156 -7.47 7.95 -9.60
C ASP A 156 -8.79 8.67 -9.92
N PRO A 157 -9.11 9.81 -9.28
CA PRO A 157 -10.37 10.53 -9.51
C PRO A 157 -10.48 11.11 -10.93
N ASP A 158 -9.36 11.27 -11.63
CA ASP A 158 -9.31 11.80 -13.00
C ASP A 158 -9.27 10.68 -14.06
N ALA A 159 -9.36 9.41 -13.66
CA ALA A 159 -9.38 8.28 -14.59
C ALA A 159 -10.65 8.24 -15.45
N ASP A 160 -10.48 7.89 -16.73
CA ASP A 160 -11.58 7.70 -17.66
C ASP A 160 -12.29 6.36 -17.35
N LEU A 161 -13.54 6.46 -16.87
CA LEU A 161 -14.33 5.31 -16.45
C LEU A 161 -14.69 4.37 -17.60
N ASP A 162 -14.83 4.88 -18.83
CA ASP A 162 -15.15 4.04 -19.99
C ASP A 162 -13.95 3.15 -20.31
N ILE A 163 -12.73 3.69 -20.24
CA ILE A 163 -11.50 2.92 -20.46
C ILE A 163 -11.30 1.89 -19.33
N LEU A 164 -11.61 2.23 -18.08
CA LEU A 164 -11.55 1.29 -16.96
C LEU A 164 -12.56 0.14 -17.13
N ALA A 165 -13.76 0.41 -17.64
CA ALA A 165 -14.76 -0.61 -17.94
C ALA A 165 -14.24 -1.63 -18.97
N ASP A 166 -13.67 -1.12 -20.07
CA ASP A 166 -13.11 -1.94 -21.14
C ASP A 166 -11.97 -2.83 -20.62
N ILE A 167 -11.07 -2.28 -19.80
CA ILE A 167 -10.00 -3.04 -19.15
C ILE A 167 -10.57 -4.11 -18.22
N ALA A 168 -11.61 -3.79 -17.43
CA ALA A 168 -12.20 -4.75 -16.51
C ALA A 168 -12.83 -5.93 -17.24
N GLU A 169 -13.50 -5.69 -18.37
CA GLU A 169 -14.04 -6.73 -19.25
C GLU A 169 -12.91 -7.64 -19.77
N ASP A 170 -11.81 -7.04 -20.25
CA ASP A 170 -10.62 -7.78 -20.70
C ASP A 170 -9.94 -8.60 -19.60
N LEU A 171 -9.99 -8.11 -18.35
CA LEU A 171 -9.52 -8.82 -17.16
C LEU A 171 -10.52 -9.89 -16.65
N ASN A 172 -11.70 -10.00 -17.29
CA ASN A 172 -12.80 -10.88 -16.89
C ASN A 172 -13.32 -10.58 -15.47
N PHE A 173 -13.35 -9.29 -15.10
CA PHE A 173 -14.05 -8.78 -13.92
C PHE A 173 -15.38 -8.16 -14.31
N ASN A 174 -16.39 -8.40 -13.48
CA ASN A 174 -17.67 -7.73 -13.61
C ASN A 174 -17.56 -6.37 -12.90
N PHE A 175 -17.13 -5.34 -13.61
CA PHE A 175 -17.06 -3.96 -13.12
C PHE A 175 -18.28 -3.21 -13.68
N ASP A 176 -19.31 -3.04 -12.84
CA ASP A 176 -20.53 -2.31 -13.25
C ASP A 176 -20.25 -0.80 -13.11
N VAL A 177 -20.33 -0.09 -14.23
CA VAL A 177 -20.02 1.34 -14.32
C VAL A 177 -21.32 2.15 -14.26
N ASP A 178 -21.67 2.59 -13.05
CA ASP A 178 -22.49 3.78 -12.85
C ASP A 178 -21.64 4.80 -12.06
N ALA A 179 -21.70 6.09 -12.38
CA ALA A 179 -20.86 7.11 -11.72
C ALA A 179 -21.20 7.27 -10.23
N ASP A 180 -22.46 7.02 -9.86
CA ASP A 180 -22.89 6.92 -8.46
C ASP A 180 -22.40 5.59 -7.83
N GLU A 181 -22.27 4.53 -8.63
CA GLU A 181 -21.77 3.22 -8.22
C GLU A 181 -20.24 3.12 -8.24
N HIS A 182 -19.51 4.01 -8.91
CA HIS A 182 -18.04 4.17 -8.82
C HIS A 182 -17.67 4.82 -7.48
N ASN A 183 -18.42 5.85 -7.08
CA ASN A 183 -18.33 6.42 -5.73
C ASN A 183 -18.83 5.45 -4.65
N ALA A 184 -19.88 4.67 -4.94
CA ALA A 184 -20.36 3.63 -4.03
C ALA A 184 -19.47 2.38 -4.03
N HIS A 185 -18.76 2.06 -5.11
CA HIS A 185 -17.71 1.03 -5.17
C HIS A 185 -16.56 1.52 -4.33
N ARG A 186 -16.14 2.79 -4.40
CA ARG A 186 -15.16 3.33 -3.44
C ARG A 186 -15.58 3.11 -1.97
N ALA A 187 -16.88 3.18 -1.68
CA ALA A 187 -17.46 2.93 -0.36
C ALA A 187 -17.74 1.43 -0.02
N GLN A 188 -18.01 0.57 -1.00
CA GLN A 188 -18.28 -0.87 -0.85
C GLN A 188 -17.02 -1.74 -1.05
N VAL A 189 -16.00 -1.22 -1.73
CA VAL A 189 -14.64 -1.78 -1.87
C VAL A 189 -13.85 -1.59 -0.56
N ALA A 190 -14.25 -0.63 0.29
CA ALA A 190 -13.89 -0.63 1.70
C ALA A 190 -14.51 -1.81 2.50
N ALA A 191 -15.51 -2.51 1.94
CA ALA A 191 -16.21 -3.65 2.54
C ALA A 191 -15.96 -5.00 1.82
N LEU A 192 -15.10 -5.04 0.80
CA LEU A 192 -14.58 -6.27 0.19
C LEU A 192 -13.48 -6.86 1.10
N GLU A 193 -13.35 -8.20 1.13
CA GLU A 193 -12.36 -8.97 1.92
C GLU A 193 -10.88 -8.64 1.64
N ARG A 194 -10.62 -7.62 0.83
CA ARG A 194 -9.34 -6.95 0.59
C ARG A 194 -9.62 -5.45 0.46
N ALA A 195 -9.15 -4.65 1.41
CA ALA A 195 -9.10 -3.20 1.22
C ALA A 195 -8.11 -2.90 0.06
N PRO A 196 -8.41 -1.94 -0.82
CA PRO A 196 -7.50 -1.56 -1.90
C PRO A 196 -6.21 -1.04 -1.27
N GLN A 197 -5.06 -1.34 -1.88
CA GLN A 197 -3.82 -0.69 -1.45
C GLN A 197 -4.01 0.81 -1.61
N THR A 198 -3.84 1.60 -0.55
CA THR A 198 -3.89 3.07 -0.65
C THR A 198 -2.81 3.52 -1.63
N VAL A 199 -3.23 3.83 -2.85
CA VAL A 199 -2.38 4.37 -3.88
C VAL A 199 -2.30 5.87 -3.67
N ILE A 200 -1.10 6.37 -3.38
CA ILE A 200 -0.87 7.82 -3.30
C ILE A 200 -0.90 8.39 -4.71
N THR A 201 -2.06 8.85 -5.17
CA THR A 201 -2.21 9.70 -6.35
C THR A 201 -2.00 11.15 -5.92
N GLY A 202 -1.23 11.93 -6.69
CA GLY A 202 -1.05 13.38 -6.41
C GLY A 202 0.13 13.79 -5.53
N VAL A 203 1.29 13.11 -5.60
CA VAL A 203 2.53 13.64 -5.01
C VAL A 203 3.09 14.80 -5.85
N ARG A 204 2.94 16.04 -5.39
CA ARG A 204 3.75 17.17 -5.88
C ARG A 204 5.03 17.27 -5.07
N ALA A 205 6.17 17.07 -5.72
CA ALA A 205 7.45 17.46 -5.14
C ALA A 205 7.49 18.99 -5.07
N VAL A 206 7.56 19.55 -3.86
CA VAL A 206 7.99 20.95 -3.69
C VAL A 206 9.50 20.94 -3.91
N THR A 207 9.94 21.25 -5.12
CA THR A 207 11.34 21.55 -5.38
C THR A 207 11.60 22.96 -4.88
N ASP A 208 12.26 23.07 -3.72
CA ASP A 208 12.95 24.30 -3.32
C ASP A 208 14.09 24.56 -4.32
N THR A 209 13.74 25.23 -5.42
CA THR A 209 14.71 25.88 -6.31
C THR A 209 14.17 27.27 -6.65
N ASP A 210 14.12 28.12 -5.62
CA ASP A 210 14.26 29.57 -5.79
C ASP A 210 15.59 29.99 -5.16
N GLU A 211 16.69 29.55 -5.76
CA GLU A 211 17.97 30.23 -5.58
C GLU A 211 18.19 31.27 -6.69
N THR A 212 18.29 32.52 -6.24
CA THR A 212 19.14 33.59 -6.79
C THR A 212 18.73 34.27 -8.09
N GLU A 213 17.95 35.35 -7.97
CA GLU A 213 18.28 36.59 -8.69
C GLU A 213 19.26 37.42 -7.84
N ARG A 214 20.55 37.19 -8.10
CA ARG A 214 21.57 38.24 -7.95
C ARG A 214 21.47 39.14 -9.18
N ASP A 215 21.37 40.44 -8.97
CA ASP A 215 21.70 41.43 -9.99
C ASP A 215 22.19 42.72 -9.28
N PRO A 216 22.93 43.60 -9.96
CA PRO A 216 24.39 43.65 -10.05
C PRO A 216 25.07 44.73 -9.18
#